data_AF-A0A9E0QTI2-F1
#
_entry.id   AF-A0A9E0QTI2-F1
#
_cell.length_a   1.000
_cell.length_b   1.000
_cell.length_c   1.000
_cell.angle_alpha   90.00
_cell.angle_beta   90.00
_cell.angle_gamma   90.00
#
_symmetry.space_group_name_H-M   'P 1'
#
loop_
_entity.id
_entity.type
_entity.pdbx_description
1 polymer ?
#
loop_
_entity_poly.entity_id
_entity_poly.type
_entity_poly.pdbx_seq_one_letter_code
_entity_poly.pdbx_strand_id
1 'polypeptide(L)'
;MQIVYIPLDRLSVSKANMRVGRKPPDVSDILPSIIKRGVVSPLFVRPDPAPNSADEWCAGHFEIIAGKRRYYASLEAAKQGKDDISLPCITLGEGDDAEALEISMIENMLRQNPDPVTQWESYTRLVKQGRSVEDISATFALSELQVKRILALGNLLPRIREAYRAEEIDAATVRHLTLATKAQQKAWLALFRDADSHAPRGQQLKAWLFGGASISVSMALFDIDAFSGQIVTNLFEEDGYFADADQFWAAQSAVIEQRKAEYLAAGWSDVQIIPPHEHFSSWEYEKTPKRKGGRIYIECRASGEVVFHEGYLTRKEAQRIGKGDGDTGAGVTKPARPELTAALTAYVDLHRHAAVRTELASRPHIALCVMVAHAICGSPLWSVKVQEQHSRNDAVNESIETCLGETRFDERRRAVLDVLGFDPDRISVTHQGYGSANLVAVVTRLLELPENVVLDVAAVVMAETLASGSALIEMLGVTLGVSMADYWQPDQAFYDLLRDKEVATAILAEVGGSSVAEANAKETGKVIKSVIADCLNGENGRKKQEAWVPRWMAFPPSAYTARGGVATVTAANRAASIAEIETADQPDPAMPVVAAEAEIAADAQSEPRESAEAEEEQLAA
;
A
#
# COMPACT_ATOMS: atom_id res chain seq x y z
N MET A 1 30.42 -33.14 0.63
CA MET A 1 29.39 -33.68 -0.31
C MET A 1 30.11 -34.30 -1.51
N GLN A 2 29.98 -35.61 -1.72
CA GLN A 2 30.52 -36.31 -2.88
C GLN A 2 29.38 -36.64 -3.86
N ILE A 3 29.66 -36.61 -5.16
CA ILE A 3 28.70 -37.08 -6.18
C ILE A 3 28.94 -38.57 -6.39
N VAL A 4 27.90 -39.37 -6.16
CA VAL A 4 27.88 -40.83 -6.39
C VAL A 4 26.76 -41.17 -7.37
N TYR A 5 26.95 -42.19 -8.19
CA TYR A 5 25.91 -42.67 -9.09
C TYR A 5 25.14 -43.81 -8.42
N ILE A 6 23.84 -43.63 -8.23
CA ILE A 6 22.99 -44.58 -7.50
C ILE A 6 21.95 -45.17 -8.47
N PRO A 7 21.84 -46.51 -8.56
CA PRO A 7 20.80 -47.18 -9.33
C PRO A 7 19.38 -46.76 -8.94
N LEU A 8 18.47 -46.70 -9.92
CA LEU A 8 17.08 -46.28 -9.71
C LEU A 8 16.31 -47.13 -8.68
N ASP A 9 16.62 -48.42 -8.58
CA ASP A 9 15.98 -49.38 -7.67
C ASP A 9 16.41 -49.21 -6.20
N ARG A 10 17.45 -48.43 -5.94
CA ARG A 10 17.93 -48.07 -4.60
C ARG A 10 17.51 -46.67 -4.15
N LEU A 11 16.57 -46.04 -4.87
CA LEU A 11 16.13 -44.67 -4.62
C LEU A 11 14.62 -44.62 -4.35
N SER A 12 14.24 -43.98 -3.25
CA SER A 12 12.84 -43.68 -2.89
C SER A 12 12.69 -42.19 -2.59
N VAL A 13 11.49 -41.63 -2.67
CA VAL A 13 11.28 -40.21 -2.36
C VAL A 13 11.11 -40.05 -0.85
N SER A 14 11.97 -39.26 -0.21
CA SER A 14 11.90 -39.02 1.23
C SER A 14 10.62 -38.30 1.61
N LYS A 15 10.11 -38.58 2.81
CA LYS A 15 9.10 -37.72 3.43
C LYS A 15 9.62 -36.32 3.67
N ALA A 16 10.94 -36.12 3.86
CA ALA A 16 11.57 -34.81 4.05
C ALA A 16 11.64 -33.94 2.77
N ASN A 17 11.18 -34.46 1.63
CA ASN A 17 11.08 -33.67 0.41
C ASN A 17 9.98 -32.58 0.55
N MET A 18 10.32 -31.34 0.24
CA MET A 18 9.38 -30.20 0.32
C MET A 18 8.13 -30.40 -0.58
N ARG A 19 8.29 -31.00 -1.77
CA ARG A 19 7.20 -31.31 -2.71
C ARG A 19 6.73 -32.76 -2.60
N VAL A 20 6.75 -33.30 -1.38
CA VAL A 20 6.19 -34.64 -1.09
C VAL A 20 4.69 -34.63 -1.37
N GLY A 21 4.22 -35.60 -2.15
CA GLY A 21 2.84 -35.67 -2.60
C GLY A 21 2.57 -36.99 -3.29
N ARG A 22 1.35 -37.52 -3.14
CA ARG A 22 0.95 -38.85 -3.62
C ARG A 22 0.92 -38.97 -5.15
N LYS A 23 0.67 -37.86 -5.86
CA LYS A 23 0.66 -37.86 -7.32
C LYS A 23 2.09 -37.73 -7.86
N PRO A 24 2.47 -38.53 -8.88
CA PRO A 24 3.68 -38.29 -9.66
C PRO A 24 3.66 -36.87 -10.22
N PRO A 25 4.80 -36.15 -10.22
CA PRO A 25 4.87 -34.85 -10.87
C PRO A 25 4.76 -35.01 -12.39
N ASP A 26 4.25 -33.97 -13.07
CA ASP A 26 4.42 -33.87 -14.52
C ASP A 26 5.91 -33.69 -14.84
N VAL A 27 6.39 -34.44 -15.81
CA VAL A 27 7.79 -34.51 -16.26
C VAL A 27 7.91 -34.42 -17.78
N SER A 28 6.82 -34.14 -18.49
CA SER A 28 6.76 -34.08 -19.95
C SER A 28 7.77 -33.11 -20.56
N ASP A 29 8.04 -32.00 -19.87
CA ASP A 29 9.00 -30.95 -20.22
C ASP A 29 10.47 -31.41 -20.11
N ILE A 30 10.82 -32.21 -19.10
CA ILE A 30 12.21 -32.64 -18.84
C ILE A 30 12.54 -34.02 -19.41
N LEU A 31 11.54 -34.84 -19.68
CA LEU A 31 11.70 -36.22 -20.14
C LEU A 31 12.52 -36.33 -21.44
N PRO A 32 12.29 -35.54 -22.51
CA PRO A 32 13.09 -35.62 -23.74
C PRO A 32 14.58 -35.32 -23.50
N SER A 33 14.87 -34.36 -22.63
CA SER A 33 16.25 -34.01 -22.27
C SER A 33 16.93 -35.13 -21.49
N ILE A 34 16.23 -35.74 -20.51
CA ILE A 34 16.74 -36.86 -19.72
C ILE A 34 16.97 -38.11 -20.59
N ILE A 35 16.08 -38.37 -21.56
CA ILE A 35 16.29 -39.43 -22.54
C ILE A 35 17.53 -39.14 -23.41
N LYS A 36 17.74 -37.90 -23.85
CA LYS A 36 18.86 -37.58 -24.76
C LYS A 36 20.21 -37.43 -24.07
N ARG A 37 20.25 -36.87 -22.87
CA ARG A 37 21.48 -36.41 -22.18
C ARG A 37 21.68 -37.01 -20.79
N GLY A 38 20.69 -37.72 -20.24
CA GLY A 38 20.70 -38.14 -18.84
C GLY A 38 20.43 -36.99 -17.87
N VAL A 39 20.50 -37.28 -16.57
CA VAL A 39 20.33 -36.26 -15.53
C VAL A 39 21.65 -35.52 -15.33
N VAL A 40 21.67 -34.22 -15.66
CA VAL A 40 22.88 -33.37 -15.55
C VAL A 40 23.07 -32.83 -14.13
N SER A 41 21.98 -32.37 -13.51
CA SER A 41 22.04 -31.78 -12.17
C SER A 41 21.76 -32.86 -11.12
N PRO A 42 22.69 -33.14 -10.19
CA PRO A 42 22.54 -34.22 -9.22
C PRO A 42 21.30 -34.09 -8.33
N LEU A 43 20.80 -35.23 -7.85
CA LEU A 43 19.78 -35.31 -6.81
C LEU A 43 20.41 -35.19 -5.43
N PHE A 44 19.70 -34.65 -4.45
CA PHE A 44 20.17 -34.70 -3.05
C PHE A 44 19.51 -35.89 -2.37
N VAL A 45 20.33 -36.74 -1.75
CA VAL A 45 19.88 -37.97 -1.11
C VAL A 45 20.51 -38.12 0.27
N ARG A 46 19.85 -38.89 1.16
CA ARG A 46 20.44 -39.37 2.41
C ARG A 46 20.31 -40.89 2.52
N PRO A 47 21.14 -41.57 3.30
CA PRO A 47 20.89 -42.97 3.67
C PRO A 47 19.51 -43.12 4.31
N ASP A 48 18.83 -44.24 4.05
CA ASP A 48 17.54 -44.52 4.69
C ASP A 48 17.70 -44.63 6.22
N PRO A 49 17.04 -43.76 7.02
CA PRO A 49 17.19 -43.73 8.48
C PRO A 49 16.50 -44.90 9.18
N ALA A 50 15.61 -45.63 8.50
CA ALA A 50 14.95 -46.82 9.04
C ALA A 50 15.01 -47.94 8.00
N PRO A 51 16.07 -48.79 8.01
CA PRO A 51 16.12 -49.99 7.17
C PRO A 51 15.08 -50.99 7.67
N ASN A 52 13.80 -50.72 7.45
CA ASN A 52 12.68 -51.56 7.81
C ASN A 52 12.52 -52.68 6.78
N SER A 53 13.51 -53.57 6.77
CA SER A 53 13.33 -54.96 6.38
C SER A 53 14.45 -55.76 7.02
N ALA A 54 14.13 -56.92 7.59
CA ALA A 54 15.10 -57.91 8.08
C ALA A 54 15.94 -58.54 6.93
N ASP A 55 15.97 -57.90 5.77
CA ASP A 55 16.67 -58.31 4.57
C ASP A 55 17.98 -57.51 4.47
N GLU A 56 19.11 -58.22 4.44
CA GLU A 56 20.46 -57.67 4.20
C GLU A 56 20.58 -56.87 2.87
N TRP A 57 19.53 -56.86 2.03
CA TRP A 57 19.40 -56.06 0.80
C TRP A 57 19.15 -54.56 1.03
N CYS A 58 18.78 -54.13 2.25
CA CYS A 58 18.55 -52.70 2.54
C CYS A 58 19.82 -51.88 2.81
N ALA A 59 21.00 -52.53 2.92
CA ALA A 59 22.27 -51.83 3.04
C ALA A 59 22.59 -51.10 1.72
N GLY A 60 22.41 -49.77 1.71
CA GLY A 60 22.71 -48.92 0.56
C GLY A 60 21.48 -48.40 -0.21
N HIS A 61 20.30 -48.40 0.41
CA HIS A 61 19.14 -47.66 -0.10
C HIS A 61 19.20 -46.18 0.35
N PHE A 62 18.78 -45.28 -0.53
CA PHE A 62 18.83 -43.83 -0.30
C PHE A 62 17.47 -43.17 -0.51
N GLU A 63 17.14 -42.22 0.35
CA GLU A 63 15.96 -41.38 0.19
C GLU A 63 16.29 -40.06 -0.50
N ILE A 64 15.51 -39.69 -1.51
CA ILE A 64 15.62 -38.46 -2.28
C ILE A 64 14.99 -37.30 -1.51
N ILE A 65 15.82 -36.37 -1.08
CA ILE A 65 15.45 -35.14 -0.40
C ILE A 65 15.11 -34.03 -1.40
N ALA A 66 15.86 -33.95 -2.52
CA ALA A 66 15.58 -33.00 -3.60
C ALA A 66 15.83 -33.62 -4.98
N GLY A 67 15.03 -33.23 -5.97
CA GLY A 67 15.10 -33.78 -7.33
C GLY A 67 14.06 -34.84 -7.71
N LYS A 68 12.92 -34.88 -7.01
CA LYS A 68 11.77 -35.76 -7.31
C LYS A 68 11.42 -35.83 -8.81
N ARG A 69 11.28 -34.69 -9.50
CA ARG A 69 10.96 -34.65 -10.95
C ARG A 69 11.97 -35.43 -11.80
N ARG A 70 13.27 -35.28 -11.52
CA ARG A 70 14.36 -35.98 -12.24
C ARG A 70 14.29 -37.49 -12.03
N TYR A 71 13.99 -37.92 -10.80
CA TYR A 71 13.76 -39.33 -10.50
C TYR A 71 12.57 -39.90 -11.29
N TYR A 72 11.41 -39.24 -11.27
CA TYR A 72 10.22 -39.71 -12.01
C TYR A 72 10.41 -39.69 -13.53
N ALA A 73 11.09 -38.68 -14.08
CA ALA A 73 11.44 -38.66 -15.50
C ALA A 73 12.39 -39.80 -15.88
N SER A 74 13.29 -40.19 -14.98
CA SER A 74 14.21 -41.31 -15.19
C SER A 74 13.50 -42.66 -15.08
N LEU A 75 12.51 -42.78 -14.18
CA LEU A 75 11.60 -43.94 -14.15
C LEU A 75 10.80 -44.06 -15.46
N GLU A 76 10.32 -42.94 -16.00
CA GLU A 76 9.59 -42.96 -17.26
C GLU A 76 10.50 -43.27 -18.45
N ALA A 77 11.74 -42.76 -18.45
CA ALA A 77 12.76 -43.13 -19.42
C ALA A 77 13.10 -44.63 -19.37
N ALA A 78 13.14 -45.24 -18.18
CA ALA A 78 13.38 -46.68 -18.02
C ALA A 78 12.27 -47.51 -18.68
N LYS A 79 11.01 -47.12 -18.51
CA LYS A 79 9.86 -47.77 -19.17
C LYS A 79 9.91 -47.69 -20.69
N GLN A 80 10.59 -46.70 -21.26
CA GLN A 80 10.80 -46.55 -22.70
C GLN A 80 11.98 -47.38 -23.23
N GLY A 81 12.49 -48.35 -22.45
CA GLY A 81 13.50 -49.31 -22.88
C GLY A 81 14.94 -48.89 -22.59
N LYS A 82 15.16 -48.00 -21.62
CA LYS A 82 16.50 -47.70 -21.10
C LYS A 82 16.77 -48.53 -19.85
N ASP A 83 17.60 -49.56 -20.01
CA ASP A 83 18.06 -50.37 -18.88
C ASP A 83 19.24 -49.72 -18.15
N ASP A 84 19.47 -50.12 -16.89
CA ASP A 84 20.63 -49.76 -16.06
C ASP A 84 20.86 -48.24 -15.83
N ILE A 85 19.78 -47.49 -15.64
CA ILE A 85 19.87 -46.05 -15.34
C ILE A 85 20.35 -45.85 -13.89
N SER A 86 21.55 -45.26 -13.76
CA SER A 86 22.05 -44.71 -12.50
C SER A 86 21.98 -43.19 -12.49
N LEU A 87 21.57 -42.59 -11.38
CA LEU A 87 21.41 -41.14 -11.23
C LEU A 87 22.59 -40.53 -10.47
N PRO A 88 23.12 -39.37 -10.91
CA PRO A 88 24.09 -38.64 -10.10
C PRO A 88 23.39 -38.08 -8.86
N CYS A 89 23.94 -38.40 -7.70
CA CYS A 89 23.38 -38.07 -6.40
C CYS A 89 24.47 -37.45 -5.50
N ILE A 90 24.14 -36.36 -4.83
CA ILE A 90 24.91 -35.80 -3.73
C ILE A 90 24.39 -36.45 -2.44
N THR A 91 25.26 -37.19 -1.75
CA THR A 91 24.94 -37.76 -0.44
C THR A 91 25.11 -36.71 0.66
N LEU A 92 24.04 -36.54 1.42
CA LEU A 92 24.00 -35.82 2.67
C LEU A 92 24.48 -36.75 3.79
N GLY A 93 25.05 -36.18 4.85
CA GLY A 93 25.53 -36.94 6.01
C GLY A 93 24.38 -37.56 6.82
N GLU A 94 24.72 -38.13 7.98
CA GLU A 94 23.73 -38.58 8.98
C GLU A 94 23.09 -37.35 9.66
N GLY A 95 22.19 -36.70 8.94
CA GLY A 95 21.39 -35.56 9.41
C GLY A 95 19.98 -35.98 9.81
N ASP A 96 19.35 -35.18 10.66
CA ASP A 96 17.97 -35.42 11.08
C ASP A 96 16.94 -35.06 9.98
N ASP A 97 15.66 -35.34 10.24
CA ASP A 97 14.57 -35.04 9.32
C ASP A 97 14.36 -33.53 9.07
N ALA A 98 14.82 -32.67 10.00
CA ALA A 98 14.70 -31.21 9.89
C ALA A 98 15.77 -30.66 8.95
N GLU A 99 17.03 -31.08 9.13
CA GLU A 99 18.16 -30.74 8.25
C GLU A 99 17.90 -31.19 6.81
N ALA A 100 17.36 -32.40 6.64
CA ALA A 100 16.93 -32.89 5.33
C ALA A 100 15.87 -31.98 4.70
N LEU A 101 14.86 -31.54 5.47
CA LEU A 101 13.83 -30.64 4.98
C LEU A 101 14.39 -29.24 4.66
N GLU A 102 15.31 -28.71 5.48
CA GLU A 102 15.99 -27.42 5.25
C GLU A 102 16.73 -27.42 3.92
N ILE A 103 17.55 -28.45 3.68
CA ILE A 103 18.31 -28.60 2.43
C ILE A 103 17.35 -28.75 1.25
N SER A 104 16.24 -29.49 1.42
CA SER A 104 15.19 -29.57 0.40
C SER A 104 14.61 -28.19 0.08
N MET A 105 14.27 -27.39 1.09
CA MET A 105 13.72 -26.05 0.90
C MET A 105 14.71 -25.11 0.22
N ILE A 106 15.96 -25.06 0.68
CA ILE A 106 17.03 -24.23 0.09
C ILE A 106 17.23 -24.58 -1.39
N GLU A 107 17.31 -25.87 -1.74
CA GLU A 107 17.48 -26.29 -3.13
C GLU A 107 16.31 -25.89 -4.03
N ASN A 108 15.08 -25.96 -3.51
CA ASN A 108 13.90 -25.60 -4.28
C ASN A 108 13.79 -24.08 -4.45
N MET A 109 14.01 -23.29 -3.39
CA MET A 109 13.94 -21.82 -3.43
C MET A 109 14.96 -21.23 -4.41
N LEU A 110 16.13 -21.84 -4.58
CA LEU A 110 17.15 -21.40 -5.55
C LEU A 110 16.77 -21.63 -7.03
N ARG A 111 15.78 -22.47 -7.32
CA ARG A 111 15.44 -22.86 -8.71
C ARG A 111 14.10 -22.31 -9.19
N GLN A 112 13.08 -22.47 -8.38
CA GLN A 112 11.72 -22.03 -8.67
C GLN A 112 11.05 -21.70 -7.35
N ASN A 113 10.53 -20.48 -7.22
CA ASN A 113 9.80 -20.08 -6.03
C ASN A 113 8.68 -21.10 -5.76
N PRO A 114 8.68 -21.79 -4.60
CA PRO A 114 7.56 -22.64 -4.23
C PRO A 114 6.28 -21.81 -4.15
N ASP A 115 5.12 -22.44 -4.34
CA ASP A 115 3.86 -21.75 -4.03
C ASP A 115 3.87 -21.32 -2.55
N PRO A 116 3.27 -20.16 -2.22
CA PRO A 116 3.30 -19.62 -0.86
C PRO A 116 2.82 -20.64 0.18
N VAL A 117 1.78 -21.42 -0.14
CA VAL A 117 1.22 -22.38 0.82
C VAL A 117 2.18 -23.52 1.13
N THR A 118 2.85 -24.07 0.11
CA THR A 118 3.88 -25.10 0.34
C THR A 118 5.05 -24.55 1.14
N GLN A 119 5.43 -23.29 0.93
CA GLN A 119 6.42 -22.62 1.75
C GLN A 119 5.96 -22.57 3.21
N TRP A 120 4.74 -22.09 3.49
CA TRP A 120 4.20 -22.01 4.85
C TRP A 120 4.12 -23.37 5.54
N GLU A 121 3.65 -24.39 4.82
CA GLU A 121 3.55 -25.78 5.30
C GLU A 121 4.92 -26.35 5.70
N SER A 122 5.97 -26.00 4.93
CA SER A 122 7.33 -26.48 5.16
C SER A 122 7.96 -25.82 6.38
N TYR A 123 7.81 -24.50 6.55
CA TYR A 123 8.25 -23.81 7.76
C TYR A 123 7.52 -24.30 9.02
N THR A 124 6.20 -24.52 8.95
CA THR A 124 5.46 -25.12 10.08
C THR A 124 5.96 -26.52 10.41
N ARG A 125 6.40 -27.28 9.41
CA ARG A 125 6.97 -28.61 9.62
C ARG A 125 8.35 -28.57 10.27
N LEU A 126 9.21 -27.62 9.91
CA LEU A 126 10.50 -27.41 10.58
C LEU A 126 10.32 -27.16 12.07
N VAL A 127 9.36 -26.30 12.44
CA VAL A 127 9.03 -26.05 13.85
C VAL A 127 8.52 -27.31 14.55
N LYS A 128 7.66 -28.11 13.90
CA LYS A 128 7.20 -29.39 14.44
C LYS A 128 8.31 -30.43 14.60
N GLN A 129 9.40 -30.31 13.84
CA GLN A 129 10.58 -31.16 13.92
C GLN A 129 11.64 -30.61 14.89
N GLY A 130 11.36 -29.50 15.59
CA GLY A 130 12.17 -28.99 16.69
C GLY A 130 13.00 -27.74 16.38
N ARG A 131 12.89 -27.17 15.17
CA ARG A 131 13.58 -25.90 14.85
C ARG A 131 12.90 -24.71 15.54
N SER A 132 13.71 -23.84 16.12
CA SER A 132 13.24 -22.58 16.70
C SER A 132 12.98 -21.53 15.60
N VAL A 133 12.29 -20.44 15.97
CA VAL A 133 12.06 -19.32 15.04
C VAL A 133 13.39 -18.65 14.68
N GLU A 134 14.28 -18.59 15.66
CA GLU A 134 15.63 -18.05 15.58
C GLU A 134 16.51 -18.87 14.63
N ASP A 135 16.45 -20.21 14.70
CA ASP A 135 17.18 -21.09 13.78
C ASP A 135 16.72 -20.92 12.33
N ILE A 136 15.40 -20.83 12.13
CA ILE A 136 14.80 -20.63 10.80
C ILE A 136 15.17 -19.26 10.24
N SER A 137 15.10 -18.21 11.06
CA SER A 137 15.52 -16.84 10.72
C SER A 137 16.97 -16.83 10.22
N ALA A 138 17.88 -17.44 10.98
CA ALA A 138 19.30 -17.51 10.63
C ALA A 138 19.56 -18.34 9.36
N THR A 139 18.85 -19.46 9.18
CA THR A 139 19.07 -20.39 8.05
C THR A 139 18.58 -19.83 6.72
N PHE A 140 17.43 -19.14 6.72
CA PHE A 140 16.77 -18.65 5.52
C PHE A 140 16.93 -17.14 5.29
N ALA A 141 17.72 -16.45 6.12
CA ALA A 141 17.92 -15.00 6.08
C ALA A 141 16.60 -14.20 6.11
N LEU A 142 15.68 -14.61 6.98
CA LEU A 142 14.40 -13.95 7.22
C LEU A 142 14.40 -13.30 8.60
N SER A 143 13.67 -12.20 8.80
CA SER A 143 13.47 -11.67 10.15
C SER A 143 12.58 -12.60 10.98
N GLU A 144 12.73 -12.61 12.31
CA GLU A 144 11.85 -13.39 13.19
C GLU A 144 10.37 -13.04 13.00
N LEU A 145 10.06 -11.77 12.70
CA LEU A 145 8.69 -11.34 12.40
C LEU A 145 8.18 -11.97 11.11
N GLN A 146 9.00 -12.04 10.06
CA GLN A 146 8.64 -12.73 8.81
C GLN A 146 8.38 -14.22 9.07
N VAL A 147 9.22 -14.88 9.87
CA VAL A 147 9.02 -16.29 10.25
C VAL A 147 7.71 -16.44 11.03
N LYS A 148 7.43 -15.59 12.03
CA LYS A 148 6.17 -15.60 12.79
C LYS A 148 4.93 -15.42 11.89
N ARG A 149 4.99 -14.50 10.92
CA ARG A 149 3.93 -14.28 9.92
C ARG A 149 3.68 -15.53 9.06
N ILE A 150 4.76 -16.14 8.55
CA ILE A 150 4.68 -17.38 7.77
C ILE A 150 4.07 -18.52 8.59
N LEU A 151 4.49 -18.66 9.84
CA LEU A 151 3.95 -19.68 10.75
C LEU A 151 2.48 -19.43 11.08
N ALA A 152 2.03 -18.18 11.19
CA ALA A 152 0.62 -17.86 11.40
C ALA A 152 -0.26 -18.34 10.23
N LEU A 153 0.17 -18.09 8.99
CA LEU A 153 -0.48 -18.58 7.78
C LEU A 153 -0.40 -20.11 7.66
N GLY A 154 0.79 -20.66 7.94
CA GLY A 154 1.04 -22.10 7.96
C GLY A 154 0.23 -22.84 9.03
N ASN A 155 -0.19 -22.17 10.10
CA ASN A 155 -1.03 -22.78 11.12
C ASN A 155 -2.53 -22.72 10.81
N LEU A 156 -2.99 -22.07 9.74
CA LEU A 156 -4.40 -22.07 9.32
C LEU A 156 -4.93 -23.48 9.03
N LEU A 157 -6.25 -23.69 9.12
CA LEU A 157 -6.86 -24.97 8.75
C LEU A 157 -6.50 -25.35 7.29
N PRO A 158 -6.18 -26.62 6.99
CA PRO A 158 -5.75 -27.03 5.65
C PRO A 158 -6.68 -26.56 4.53
N ARG A 159 -7.99 -26.63 4.74
CA ARG A 159 -8.99 -26.22 3.73
C ARG A 159 -9.03 -24.71 3.47
N ILE A 160 -8.58 -23.87 4.41
CA ILE A 160 -8.40 -22.43 4.18
C ILE A 160 -7.16 -22.19 3.31
N ARG A 161 -6.05 -22.88 3.63
CA ARG A 161 -4.83 -22.80 2.82
C ARG A 161 -5.04 -23.32 1.40
N GLU A 162 -5.83 -24.39 1.25
CA GLU A 162 -6.25 -24.91 -0.07
C GLU A 162 -7.11 -23.92 -0.85
N ALA A 163 -8.07 -23.25 -0.21
CA ALA A 163 -8.87 -22.20 -0.85
C ALA A 163 -8.00 -21.04 -1.35
N TYR A 164 -6.98 -20.64 -0.58
CA TYR A 164 -6.01 -19.63 -1.03
C TYR A 164 -5.13 -20.15 -2.18
N ARG A 165 -4.64 -21.40 -2.10
CA ARG A 165 -3.87 -22.04 -3.17
C ARG A 165 -4.67 -22.15 -4.47
N ALA A 166 -5.98 -22.33 -4.38
CA ALA A 166 -6.91 -22.38 -5.50
C ALA A 166 -7.38 -20.98 -5.96
N GLU A 167 -6.83 -19.91 -5.37
CA GLU A 167 -7.18 -18.51 -5.67
C GLU A 167 -8.65 -18.17 -5.41
N GLU A 168 -9.36 -18.99 -4.61
CA GLU A 168 -10.76 -18.75 -4.25
C GLU A 168 -10.90 -17.64 -3.19
N ILE A 169 -9.81 -17.33 -2.48
CA ILE A 169 -9.69 -16.22 -1.53
C ILE A 169 -8.41 -15.43 -1.75
N ASP A 170 -8.47 -14.13 -1.49
CA ASP A 170 -7.38 -13.19 -1.66
C ASP A 170 -6.44 -13.13 -0.44
N ALA A 171 -5.29 -12.45 -0.63
CA ALA A 171 -4.26 -12.31 0.39
C ALA A 171 -4.77 -11.58 1.66
N ALA A 172 -5.69 -10.61 1.52
CA ALA A 172 -6.25 -9.93 2.69
C ALA A 172 -7.10 -10.90 3.53
N THR A 173 -7.95 -11.70 2.88
CA THR A 173 -8.79 -12.69 3.57
C THR A 173 -7.96 -13.73 4.32
N VAL A 174 -6.95 -14.33 3.68
CA VAL A 174 -6.13 -15.37 4.33
C VAL A 174 -5.33 -14.81 5.52
N ARG A 175 -4.83 -13.56 5.41
CA ARG A 175 -4.17 -12.85 6.53
C ARG A 175 -5.16 -12.57 7.67
N HIS A 176 -6.35 -12.07 7.39
CA HIS A 176 -7.35 -11.83 8.45
C HIS A 176 -7.78 -13.13 9.15
N LEU A 177 -7.84 -14.25 8.43
CA LEU A 177 -8.12 -15.55 9.04
C LEU A 177 -7.04 -16.01 10.03
N THR A 178 -5.84 -15.41 10.05
CA THR A 178 -4.84 -15.71 11.10
C THR A 178 -5.22 -15.09 12.44
N LEU A 179 -6.08 -14.07 12.46
CA LEU A 179 -6.65 -13.48 13.67
C LEU A 179 -7.77 -14.35 14.25
N ALA A 180 -8.35 -15.24 13.43
CA ALA A 180 -9.48 -16.07 13.81
C ALA A 180 -9.06 -17.27 14.67
N THR A 181 -9.81 -17.54 15.73
CA THR A 181 -9.70 -18.78 16.51
C THR A 181 -10.02 -20.00 15.64
N LYS A 182 -9.63 -21.20 16.08
CA LYS A 182 -9.98 -22.44 15.35
C LYS A 182 -11.48 -22.68 15.22
N ALA A 183 -12.27 -22.23 16.19
CA ALA A 183 -13.72 -22.27 16.12
C ALA A 183 -14.25 -21.32 15.03
N GLN A 184 -13.78 -20.07 15.00
CA GLN A 184 -14.14 -19.10 13.96
C GLN A 184 -13.69 -19.53 12.57
N GLN A 185 -12.50 -20.11 12.42
CA GLN A 185 -12.03 -20.68 11.14
C GLN A 185 -12.97 -21.80 10.65
N LYS A 186 -13.48 -22.65 11.55
CA LYS A 186 -14.47 -23.69 11.20
C LYS A 186 -15.82 -23.09 10.81
N ALA A 187 -16.30 -22.08 11.53
CA ALA A 187 -17.53 -21.38 11.22
C ALA A 187 -17.44 -20.65 9.87
N TRP A 188 -16.35 -19.95 9.61
CA TRP A 188 -16.08 -19.30 8.33
C TRP A 188 -16.03 -20.32 7.18
N LEU A 189 -15.37 -21.47 7.38
CA LEU A 189 -15.35 -22.56 6.40
C LEU A 189 -16.73 -23.18 6.15
N ALA A 190 -17.63 -23.17 7.14
CA ALA A 190 -18.99 -23.65 6.96
C ALA A 190 -19.77 -22.70 6.04
N LEU A 191 -19.67 -21.39 6.28
CA LEU A 191 -20.23 -20.35 5.41
C LEU A 191 -19.63 -20.40 4.00
N PHE A 192 -18.33 -20.63 3.89
CA PHE A 192 -17.62 -20.64 2.60
C PHE A 192 -18.02 -21.81 1.70
N ARG A 193 -18.48 -22.91 2.27
CA ARG A 193 -18.91 -24.10 1.51
C ARG A 193 -20.39 -24.16 1.22
N ASP A 194 -21.17 -23.38 1.96
CA ASP A 194 -22.59 -23.31 1.75
C ASP A 194 -22.87 -22.41 0.56
N ALA A 195 -23.45 -22.96 -0.51
CA ALA A 195 -23.69 -22.26 -1.75
C ALA A 195 -24.73 -21.14 -1.62
N ASP A 196 -25.60 -21.24 -0.61
CA ASP A 196 -26.66 -20.26 -0.32
C ASP A 196 -26.19 -19.17 0.67
N SER A 197 -24.97 -19.29 1.20
CA SER A 197 -24.38 -18.36 2.15
C SER A 197 -23.23 -17.55 1.54
N HIS A 198 -23.00 -16.35 2.07
CA HIS A 198 -21.83 -15.54 1.72
C HIS A 198 -20.84 -15.50 2.89
N ALA A 199 -19.67 -16.11 2.72
CA ALA A 199 -18.58 -15.98 3.70
C ALA A 199 -17.93 -14.59 3.60
N PRO A 200 -17.78 -13.86 4.71
CA PRO A 200 -17.19 -12.53 4.69
C PRO A 200 -15.70 -12.58 4.30
N ARG A 201 -15.25 -11.60 3.49
CA ARG A 201 -13.89 -11.51 2.93
C ARG A 201 -13.32 -10.11 3.13
N GLY A 202 -12.00 -9.97 2.97
CA GLY A 202 -11.31 -8.67 3.09
C GLY A 202 -11.65 -7.95 4.40
N GLN A 203 -12.02 -6.66 4.33
CA GLN A 203 -12.37 -5.87 5.51
C GLN A 203 -13.64 -6.35 6.23
N GLN A 204 -14.62 -6.91 5.50
CA GLN A 204 -15.86 -7.41 6.11
C GLN A 204 -15.57 -8.61 7.04
N LEU A 205 -14.52 -9.38 6.76
CA LEU A 205 -14.09 -10.47 7.61
C LEU A 205 -13.61 -9.97 8.98
N LYS A 206 -12.90 -8.84 9.06
CA LYS A 206 -12.49 -8.26 10.36
C LYS A 206 -13.71 -7.92 11.20
N ALA A 207 -14.68 -7.20 10.62
CA ALA A 207 -15.93 -6.88 11.32
C ALA A 207 -16.65 -8.15 11.80
N TRP A 208 -16.72 -9.20 10.98
CA TRP A 208 -17.33 -10.47 11.37
C TRP A 208 -16.57 -11.18 12.50
N LEU A 209 -15.24 -11.16 12.49
CA LEU A 209 -14.40 -11.78 13.52
C LEU A 209 -14.55 -11.11 14.88
N PHE A 210 -14.75 -9.79 14.89
CA PHE A 210 -14.83 -8.96 16.11
C PHE A 210 -16.28 -8.59 16.50
N GLY A 211 -17.29 -9.25 15.91
CA GLY A 211 -18.69 -9.07 16.32
C GLY A 211 -19.36 -7.78 15.83
N GLY A 212 -18.83 -7.12 14.81
CA GLY A 212 -19.47 -6.00 14.11
C GLY A 212 -18.55 -4.80 13.88
N ALA A 213 -17.55 -4.58 14.73
CA ALA A 213 -16.60 -3.48 14.61
C ALA A 213 -15.16 -3.94 14.88
N SER A 214 -14.23 -3.56 14.01
CA SER A 214 -12.80 -3.81 14.20
C SER A 214 -12.17 -2.59 14.86
N ILE A 215 -12.02 -2.62 16.19
CA ILE A 215 -11.55 -1.47 16.98
C ILE A 215 -10.08 -1.67 17.33
N SER A 216 -9.24 -0.72 16.90
CA SER A 216 -7.80 -0.72 17.19
C SER A 216 -7.53 -0.36 18.64
N VAL A 217 -6.48 -0.94 19.23
CA VAL A 217 -5.97 -0.65 20.57
C VAL A 217 -5.58 0.83 20.71
N SER A 218 -5.14 1.49 19.63
CA SER A 218 -4.79 2.92 19.65
C SER A 218 -5.99 3.85 19.90
N MET A 219 -7.22 3.33 19.78
CA MET A 219 -8.45 4.08 20.05
C MET A 219 -8.86 4.07 21.53
N ALA A 220 -8.19 3.29 22.39
CA ALA A 220 -8.53 3.19 23.80
C ALA A 220 -8.20 4.49 24.57
N LEU A 221 -9.17 5.01 25.33
CA LEU A 221 -8.97 6.12 26.27
C LEU A 221 -8.62 5.63 27.68
N PHE A 222 -8.66 4.32 27.91
CA PHE A 222 -8.34 3.66 29.18
C PHE A 222 -6.94 3.01 29.14
N ASP A 223 -6.42 2.70 30.32
CA ASP A 223 -5.19 1.94 30.46
C ASP A 223 -5.38 0.50 29.96
N ILE A 224 -4.60 0.14 28.93
CA ILE A 224 -4.65 -1.16 28.28
C ILE A 224 -4.18 -2.26 29.23
N ASP A 225 -3.22 -1.97 30.11
CA ASP A 225 -2.69 -2.95 31.07
C ASP A 225 -3.72 -3.32 32.16
N ALA A 226 -4.69 -2.44 32.40
CA ALA A 226 -5.80 -2.65 33.32
C ALA A 226 -7.03 -3.28 32.65
N PHE A 227 -7.02 -3.47 31.33
CA PHE A 227 -8.14 -4.04 30.58
C PHE A 227 -8.21 -5.56 30.77
N SER A 228 -9.38 -6.06 31.19
CA SER A 228 -9.58 -7.49 31.48
C SER A 228 -9.95 -8.33 30.26
N GLY A 229 -10.28 -7.70 29.14
CA GLY A 229 -10.67 -8.37 27.90
C GLY A 229 -9.49 -8.80 27.04
N GLN A 230 -9.75 -9.68 26.07
CA GLN A 230 -8.72 -10.20 25.18
C GLN A 230 -8.37 -9.20 24.07
N ILE A 231 -7.07 -9.04 23.81
CA ILE A 231 -6.54 -8.29 22.67
C ILE A 231 -5.93 -9.26 21.67
N VAL A 232 -6.28 -9.08 20.40
CA VAL A 232 -5.75 -9.85 19.26
C VAL A 232 -4.70 -9.00 18.57
N THR A 233 -3.44 -9.39 18.69
CA THR A 233 -2.33 -8.73 18.00
C THR A 233 -2.32 -9.15 16.53
N ASN A 234 -2.33 -8.18 15.60
CA ASN A 234 -2.14 -8.48 14.19
C ASN A 234 -0.65 -8.62 13.90
N LEU A 235 -0.24 -9.76 13.34
CA LEU A 235 1.16 -9.94 12.92
C LEU A 235 1.45 -9.24 11.59
N PHE A 236 0.42 -8.84 10.82
CA PHE A 236 0.54 -8.25 9.48
C PHE A 236 0.30 -6.73 9.44
N GLU A 237 -0.06 -6.12 10.56
CA GLU A 237 -0.28 -4.68 10.72
C GLU A 237 0.34 -4.24 12.05
N GLU A 238 0.61 -2.95 12.24
CA GLU A 238 1.19 -2.44 13.50
C GLU A 238 0.17 -2.43 14.65
N ASP A 239 -1.12 -2.45 14.35
CA ASP A 239 -2.20 -2.30 15.33
C ASP A 239 -2.66 -3.64 15.94
N GLY A 240 -2.84 -3.65 17.27
CA GLY A 240 -3.64 -4.66 17.97
C GLY A 240 -5.13 -4.32 17.93
N TYR A 241 -6.00 -5.32 18.07
CA TYR A 241 -7.46 -5.14 18.05
C TYR A 241 -8.12 -5.73 19.29
N PHE A 242 -9.21 -5.14 19.75
CA PHE A 242 -10.03 -5.73 20.81
C PHE A 242 -10.83 -6.93 20.28
N ALA A 243 -10.80 -8.05 21.01
CA ALA A 243 -11.50 -9.27 20.61
C ALA A 243 -13.03 -9.14 20.71
N ASP A 244 -13.51 -8.26 21.59
CA ASP A 244 -14.91 -8.07 21.93
C ASP A 244 -15.21 -6.57 21.99
N ALA A 245 -16.02 -6.10 21.04
CA ALA A 245 -16.41 -4.70 20.92
C ALA A 245 -17.26 -4.23 22.10
N ASP A 246 -18.09 -5.10 22.71
CA ASP A 246 -18.94 -4.73 23.84
C ASP A 246 -18.09 -4.53 25.11
N GLN A 247 -17.08 -5.38 25.33
CA GLN A 247 -16.14 -5.20 26.43
C GLN A 247 -15.31 -3.92 26.26
N PHE A 248 -14.86 -3.63 25.04
CA PHE A 248 -14.22 -2.35 24.73
C PHE A 248 -15.16 -1.18 25.06
N TRP A 249 -16.39 -1.19 24.56
CA TRP A 249 -17.34 -0.09 24.79
C TRP A 249 -17.73 0.05 26.25
N ALA A 250 -17.77 -1.03 27.04
CA ALA A 250 -17.98 -0.97 28.48
C ALA A 250 -16.85 -0.21 29.19
N ALA A 251 -15.58 -0.53 28.87
CA ALA A 251 -14.41 0.16 29.42
C ALA A 251 -14.31 1.61 28.93
N GLN A 252 -14.52 1.82 27.62
CA GLN A 252 -14.48 3.15 27.00
C GLN A 252 -15.57 4.06 27.56
N SER A 253 -16.80 3.55 27.75
CA SER A 253 -17.92 4.31 28.31
C SER A 253 -17.68 4.72 29.76
N ALA A 254 -16.99 3.90 30.55
CA ALA A 254 -16.61 4.27 31.91
C ALA A 254 -15.68 5.49 31.93
N VAL A 255 -14.70 5.54 31.03
CA VAL A 255 -13.82 6.72 30.87
C VAL A 255 -14.59 7.92 30.32
N ILE A 256 -15.48 7.71 29.33
CA ILE A 256 -16.31 8.79 28.78
C ILE A 256 -17.20 9.41 29.87
N GLU A 257 -17.83 8.59 30.71
CA GLU A 257 -18.66 9.08 31.83
C GLU A 257 -17.82 9.77 32.90
N GLN A 258 -16.61 9.29 33.19
CA GLN A 258 -15.66 9.99 34.05
C GLN A 258 -15.31 11.37 33.48
N ARG A 259 -14.93 11.45 32.19
CA ARG A 259 -14.62 12.73 31.52
C ARG A 259 -15.81 13.68 31.51
N LYS A 260 -17.02 13.15 31.26
CA LYS A 260 -18.27 13.91 31.36
C LYS A 260 -18.49 14.47 32.76
N ALA A 261 -18.27 13.67 33.81
CA ALA A 261 -18.36 14.13 35.19
C ALA A 261 -17.29 15.21 35.50
N GLU A 262 -16.05 15.05 35.02
CA GLU A 262 -14.98 16.05 35.15
C GLU A 262 -15.37 17.38 34.48
N TYR A 263 -15.96 17.35 33.29
CA TYR A 263 -16.44 18.54 32.61
C TYR A 263 -17.62 19.21 33.33
N LEU A 264 -18.58 18.44 33.83
CA LEU A 264 -19.68 18.97 34.64
C LEU A 264 -19.13 19.59 35.95
N ALA A 265 -18.21 18.93 36.64
CA ALA A 265 -17.55 19.43 37.84
C ALA A 265 -16.70 20.69 37.57
N ALA A 266 -16.09 20.78 36.39
CA ALA A 266 -15.41 21.99 35.94
C ALA A 266 -16.38 23.15 35.70
N GLY A 267 -17.70 22.92 35.68
CA GLY A 267 -18.75 23.94 35.59
C GLY A 267 -19.32 24.14 34.18
N TRP A 268 -19.20 23.16 33.27
CA TRP A 268 -19.86 23.22 31.96
C TRP A 268 -21.36 23.02 32.13
N SER A 269 -22.18 23.73 31.35
CA SER A 269 -23.63 23.77 31.55
C SER A 269 -24.33 22.45 31.20
N ASP A 270 -23.80 21.72 30.23
CA ASP A 270 -24.30 20.39 29.81
C ASP A 270 -23.21 19.68 28.98
N VAL A 271 -23.24 18.35 29.00
CA VAL A 271 -22.31 17.48 28.26
C VAL A 271 -23.12 16.34 27.63
N GLN A 272 -23.13 16.29 26.30
CA GLN A 272 -23.92 15.34 25.53
C GLN A 272 -23.01 14.31 24.87
N ILE A 273 -23.37 13.03 25.00
CA ILE A 273 -22.68 11.94 24.32
C ILE A 273 -23.46 11.65 23.03
N ILE A 274 -22.79 11.79 21.89
CA ILE A 274 -23.33 11.44 20.58
C ILE A 274 -22.98 9.98 20.31
N PRO A 275 -23.98 9.10 20.11
CA PRO A 275 -23.73 7.68 19.95
C PRO A 275 -23.10 7.35 18.58
N PRO A 276 -22.47 6.17 18.42
CA PRO A 276 -21.74 5.75 17.20
C PRO A 276 -22.46 5.83 15.85
N HIS A 277 -23.79 5.97 15.84
CA HIS A 277 -24.61 6.05 14.64
C HIS A 277 -25.02 7.48 14.26
N GLU A 278 -24.68 8.46 15.10
CA GLU A 278 -24.90 9.89 14.86
C GLU A 278 -23.54 10.60 14.70
N HIS A 279 -23.52 11.71 13.96
CA HIS A 279 -22.29 12.44 13.66
C HIS A 279 -22.39 13.91 14.07
N PHE A 280 -21.31 14.47 14.62
CA PHE A 280 -21.25 15.89 14.94
C PHE A 280 -21.09 16.73 13.66
N SER A 281 -22.20 17.24 13.15
CA SER A 281 -22.22 18.07 11.94
C SER A 281 -21.89 19.53 12.28
N SER A 282 -20.62 19.92 12.21
CA SER A 282 -20.12 21.24 12.65
C SER A 282 -20.89 22.45 12.11
N TRP A 283 -21.54 22.33 10.94
CA TRP A 283 -22.37 23.38 10.34
C TRP A 283 -23.72 23.60 11.04
N GLU A 284 -24.21 22.67 11.88
CA GLU A 284 -25.46 22.80 12.65
C GLU A 284 -25.27 23.49 14.00
N TYR A 285 -24.01 23.64 14.41
CA TYR A 285 -23.63 24.19 15.70
C TYR A 285 -22.93 25.54 15.54
N GLU A 286 -22.91 26.30 16.62
CA GLU A 286 -22.24 27.58 16.74
C GLU A 286 -21.31 27.54 17.96
N LYS A 287 -20.04 27.94 17.76
CA LYS A 287 -19.03 27.90 18.80
C LYS A 287 -19.37 28.93 19.88
N THR A 288 -19.72 28.42 21.06
CA THR A 288 -20.22 29.21 22.19
C THR A 288 -19.34 28.96 23.41
N PRO A 289 -18.70 29.99 23.97
CA PRO A 289 -17.92 29.84 25.19
C PRO A 289 -18.77 29.38 26.38
N LYS A 290 -18.16 28.63 27.30
CA LYS A 290 -18.75 28.15 28.55
C LYS A 290 -19.58 29.19 29.32
N ARG A 291 -19.08 30.43 29.44
CA ARG A 291 -19.77 31.56 30.11
C ARG A 291 -21.10 31.96 29.48
N LYS A 292 -21.36 31.57 28.23
CA LYS A 292 -22.60 31.85 27.48
C LYS A 292 -23.48 30.59 27.37
N GLY A 293 -23.26 29.58 28.21
CA GLY A 293 -24.00 28.32 28.18
C GLY A 293 -23.55 27.34 27.09
N GLY A 294 -22.32 27.47 26.58
CA GLY A 294 -21.74 26.49 25.67
C GLY A 294 -21.67 25.10 26.29
N ARG A 295 -21.95 24.07 25.49
CA ARG A 295 -21.97 22.66 25.89
C ARG A 295 -20.77 21.91 25.33
N ILE A 296 -20.54 20.71 25.83
CA ILE A 296 -19.58 19.76 25.25
C ILE A 296 -20.35 18.65 24.56
N TYR A 297 -19.90 18.28 23.37
CA TYR A 297 -20.39 17.09 22.66
C TYR A 297 -19.25 16.08 22.56
N ILE A 298 -19.47 14.88 23.09
CA ILE A 298 -18.54 13.76 23.01
C ILE A 298 -19.02 12.85 21.89
N GLU A 299 -18.37 12.92 20.73
CA GLU A 299 -18.70 12.12 19.57
C GLU A 299 -17.99 10.77 19.64
N CYS A 300 -18.76 9.70 19.78
CA CYS A 300 -18.26 8.33 19.66
C CYS A 300 -18.43 7.87 18.21
N ARG A 301 -17.40 7.28 17.61
CA ARG A 301 -17.48 6.69 16.26
C ARG A 301 -17.47 5.17 16.34
N ALA A 302 -18.05 4.50 15.34
CA ALA A 302 -18.07 3.04 15.27
C ALA A 302 -16.66 2.39 15.23
N SER A 303 -15.63 3.14 14.83
CA SER A 303 -14.22 2.74 14.88
C SER A 303 -13.63 2.69 16.29
N GLY A 304 -14.36 3.16 17.31
CA GLY A 304 -13.90 3.31 18.69
C GLY A 304 -13.27 4.68 18.98
N GLU A 305 -13.06 5.51 17.96
CA GLU A 305 -12.57 6.88 18.10
C GLU A 305 -13.58 7.75 18.87
N VAL A 306 -13.08 8.57 19.80
CA VAL A 306 -13.89 9.50 20.61
C VAL A 306 -13.34 10.91 20.45
N VAL A 307 -14.18 11.83 19.98
CA VAL A 307 -13.81 13.23 19.72
C VAL A 307 -14.57 14.15 20.67
N PHE A 308 -13.86 15.07 21.32
CA PHE A 308 -14.45 16.03 22.25
C PHE A 308 -14.62 17.40 21.58
N HIS A 309 -15.86 17.82 21.36
CA HIS A 309 -16.22 19.11 20.80
C HIS A 309 -16.61 20.07 21.91
N GLU A 310 -15.66 20.91 22.33
CA GLU A 310 -15.88 21.86 23.42
C GLU A 310 -16.48 23.19 22.98
N GLY A 311 -17.49 23.65 23.72
CA GLY A 311 -18.04 24.99 23.58
C GLY A 311 -18.86 25.15 22.32
N TYR A 312 -19.92 24.35 22.20
CA TYR A 312 -20.88 24.45 21.10
C TYR A 312 -22.32 24.56 21.62
N LEU A 313 -23.16 25.22 20.85
CA LEU A 313 -24.62 25.17 20.97
C LEU A 313 -25.20 24.90 19.60
N THR A 314 -26.39 24.29 19.53
CA THR A 314 -27.10 24.23 18.25
C THR A 314 -27.42 25.66 17.79
N ARG A 315 -27.38 25.93 16.48
CA ARG A 315 -27.71 27.26 15.95
C ARG A 315 -29.10 27.76 16.38
N LYS A 316 -30.06 26.84 16.57
CA LYS A 316 -31.41 27.16 17.06
C LYS A 316 -31.40 27.65 18.51
N GLU A 317 -30.55 27.09 19.38
CA GLU A 317 -30.41 27.52 20.78
C GLU A 317 -29.60 28.80 20.90
N ALA A 318 -28.50 28.94 20.15
CA ALA A 318 -27.70 30.16 20.09
C ALA A 318 -28.55 31.37 19.66
N GLN A 319 -29.43 31.20 18.67
CA GLN A 319 -30.39 32.24 18.24
C GLN A 319 -31.46 32.58 19.29
N ARG A 320 -31.85 31.64 20.17
CA ARG A 320 -32.81 31.90 21.25
C ARG A 320 -32.16 32.64 22.42
N ILE A 321 -30.94 32.26 22.80
CA ILE A 321 -30.16 32.91 23.86
C ILE A 321 -29.75 34.34 23.44
N GLY A 322 -29.48 34.57 22.15
CA GLY A 322 -29.24 35.92 21.61
C GLY A 322 -30.45 36.87 21.68
N LYS A 323 -31.64 36.39 22.07
CA LYS A 323 -32.89 37.18 22.16
C LYS A 323 -33.47 37.34 23.58
N GLY A 324 -32.84 36.81 24.64
CA GLY A 324 -33.37 36.91 26.01
C GLY A 324 -32.27 36.93 27.09
N ASP A 325 -32.35 37.90 27.98
CA ASP A 325 -31.44 38.14 29.12
C ASP A 325 -31.84 37.29 30.35
N GLY A 326 -30.88 36.86 31.19
CA GLY A 326 -31.20 36.27 32.50
C GLY A 326 -30.22 35.24 33.11
N ASP A 327 -29.30 35.75 33.95
CA ASP A 327 -28.89 35.33 35.32
C ASP A 327 -28.72 33.84 35.73
N THR A 328 -27.59 33.53 36.42
CA THR A 328 -27.57 32.73 37.67
C THR A 328 -26.18 32.73 38.35
N GLY A 329 -26.16 33.18 39.61
CA GLY A 329 -25.77 32.35 40.78
C GLY A 329 -24.31 31.96 41.00
N ALA A 330 -23.73 32.47 42.09
CA ALA A 330 -22.35 32.31 42.54
C ALA A 330 -22.02 30.95 43.21
N GLY A 331 -20.76 30.51 43.09
CA GLY A 331 -20.17 29.49 43.96
C GLY A 331 -19.27 28.45 43.28
N VAL A 332 -18.27 28.83 42.48
CA VAL A 332 -17.26 27.90 41.93
C VAL A 332 -15.87 28.51 42.13
N THR A 333 -14.94 27.72 42.67
CA THR A 333 -13.53 28.08 42.85
C THR A 333 -12.95 28.51 41.50
N LYS A 334 -12.49 29.77 41.43
CA LYS A 334 -11.98 30.39 40.20
C LYS A 334 -10.91 29.51 39.56
N PRO A 335 -11.13 28.95 38.35
CA PRO A 335 -10.00 28.49 37.54
C PRO A 335 -9.06 29.68 37.33
N ALA A 336 -7.76 29.41 37.33
CA ALA A 336 -6.75 30.44 37.09
C ALA A 336 -7.17 31.25 35.87
N ARG A 337 -7.30 32.56 36.05
CA ARG A 337 -7.75 33.45 34.99
C ARG A 337 -6.78 33.22 33.82
N PRO A 338 -7.24 32.73 32.66
CA PRO A 338 -6.32 32.53 31.55
C PRO A 338 -5.68 33.87 31.24
N GLU A 339 -4.38 33.84 31.02
CA GLU A 339 -3.57 35.04 30.79
C GLU A 339 -4.15 35.86 29.63
N LEU A 340 -4.74 35.18 28.64
CA LEU A 340 -5.41 35.79 27.50
C LEU A 340 -6.92 35.46 27.52
N THR A 341 -7.74 36.46 27.22
CA THR A 341 -9.16 36.25 26.91
C THR A 341 -9.29 35.63 25.51
N ALA A 342 -10.38 34.91 25.20
CA ALA A 342 -10.56 34.35 23.85
C ALA A 342 -10.48 35.40 22.71
N ALA A 343 -10.92 36.63 22.96
CA ALA A 343 -10.78 37.73 22.00
C ALA A 343 -9.31 38.15 21.85
N LEU A 344 -8.56 38.19 22.96
CA LEU A 344 -7.13 38.46 22.95
C LEU A 344 -6.34 37.29 22.33
N THR A 345 -6.74 36.03 22.54
CA THR A 345 -6.18 34.86 21.87
C THR A 345 -6.35 34.97 20.36
N ALA A 346 -7.58 35.23 19.88
CA ALA A 346 -7.82 35.43 18.45
C ALA A 346 -7.03 36.62 17.88
N TYR A 347 -6.97 37.73 18.62
CA TYR A 347 -6.13 38.89 18.26
C TYR A 347 -4.65 38.48 18.14
N VAL A 348 -4.10 37.79 19.15
CA VAL A 348 -2.72 37.32 19.18
C VAL A 348 -2.44 36.34 18.04
N ASP A 349 -3.30 35.33 17.84
CA ASP A 349 -3.14 34.32 16.80
C ASP A 349 -3.17 34.94 15.41
N LEU A 350 -4.09 35.87 15.16
CA LEU A 350 -4.18 36.58 13.87
C LEU A 350 -2.96 37.48 13.63
N HIS A 351 -2.47 38.19 14.64
CA HIS A 351 -1.26 38.99 14.52
C HIS A 351 0.00 38.13 14.32
N ARG A 352 0.13 37.01 15.04
CA ARG A 352 1.22 36.05 14.85
C ARG A 352 1.16 35.41 13.47
N HIS A 353 -0.02 35.02 13.01
CA HIS A 353 -0.25 34.54 11.64
C HIS A 353 0.14 35.60 10.61
N ALA A 354 -0.24 36.86 10.81
CA ALA A 354 0.10 37.98 9.92
C ALA A 354 1.62 38.23 9.84
N ALA A 355 2.33 38.08 10.96
CA ALA A 355 3.79 38.15 10.97
C ALA A 355 4.42 36.98 10.20
N VAL A 356 4.02 35.73 10.51
CA VAL A 356 4.58 34.53 9.87
C VAL A 356 4.32 34.51 8.38
N ARG A 357 3.11 34.88 7.91
CA ARG A 357 2.82 34.90 6.47
C ARG A 357 3.67 35.92 5.70
N THR A 358 4.00 37.05 6.33
CA THR A 358 4.83 38.11 5.71
C THR A 358 6.27 37.60 5.55
N GLU A 359 6.79 36.99 6.61
CA GLU A 359 8.13 36.39 6.61
C GLU A 359 8.25 35.18 5.66
N LEU A 360 7.23 34.32 5.62
CA LEU A 360 7.21 33.15 4.73
C LEU A 360 7.15 33.55 3.26
N ALA A 361 6.38 34.59 2.92
CA ALA A 361 6.29 35.10 1.56
C ALA A 361 7.66 35.60 1.02
N SER A 362 8.55 36.01 1.92
CA SER A 362 9.91 36.46 1.56
C SER A 362 10.94 35.31 1.50
N ARG A 363 10.53 34.07 1.74
CA ARG A 363 11.41 32.88 1.79
C ARG A 363 10.86 31.74 0.91
N PRO A 364 11.06 31.79 -0.42
CA PRO A 364 10.46 30.85 -1.38
C PRO A 364 10.79 29.39 -1.09
N HIS A 365 12.03 29.08 -0.71
CA HIS A 365 12.44 27.71 -0.40
C HIS A 365 11.70 27.13 0.82
N ILE A 366 11.53 27.92 1.90
CA ILE A 366 10.74 27.49 3.06
C ILE A 366 9.27 27.32 2.68
N ALA A 367 8.73 28.23 1.87
CA ALA A 367 7.36 28.12 1.37
C ALA A 367 7.16 26.83 0.55
N LEU A 368 8.13 26.45 -0.28
CA LEU A 368 8.13 25.18 -1.02
C LEU A 368 8.12 23.99 -0.06
N CYS A 369 8.99 23.95 0.95
CA CYS A 369 9.01 22.87 1.95
C CYS A 369 7.66 22.73 2.67
N VAL A 370 7.04 23.84 3.08
CA VAL A 370 5.72 23.83 3.72
C VAL A 370 4.63 23.35 2.76
N MET A 371 4.67 23.77 1.49
CA MET A 371 3.72 23.32 0.47
C MET A 371 3.83 21.81 0.21
N VAL A 372 5.06 21.30 0.05
CA VAL A 372 5.33 19.86 -0.15
C VAL A 372 4.87 19.06 1.06
N ALA A 373 5.15 19.52 2.28
CA ALA A 373 4.68 18.86 3.49
C ALA A 373 3.15 18.83 3.59
N HIS A 374 2.46 19.92 3.22
CA HIS A 374 1.00 19.93 3.14
C HIS A 374 0.46 18.99 2.07
N ALA A 375 1.14 18.85 0.93
CA ALA A 375 0.76 17.88 -0.07
C ALA A 375 0.90 16.45 0.47
N ILE A 376 1.99 16.15 1.20
CA ILE A 376 2.25 14.84 1.80
C ILE A 376 1.26 14.50 2.93
N CYS A 377 1.07 15.41 3.89
CA CYS A 377 0.35 15.15 5.15
C CYS A 377 -1.07 15.74 5.21
N GLY A 378 -1.48 16.52 4.22
CA GLY A 378 -2.67 17.36 4.29
C GLY A 378 -2.51 18.60 5.17
N SER A 379 -3.51 19.48 5.12
CA SER A 379 -3.64 20.70 5.91
C SER A 379 -5.09 20.84 6.39
N PRO A 380 -5.37 21.62 7.46
CA PRO A 380 -6.76 21.91 7.86
C PRO A 380 -7.60 22.60 6.78
N LEU A 381 -6.96 23.25 5.81
CA LEU A 381 -7.62 24.03 4.77
C LEU A 381 -7.62 23.38 3.38
N TRP A 382 -6.77 22.39 3.13
CA TRP A 382 -6.68 21.71 1.84
C TRP A 382 -5.92 20.39 1.94
N SER A 383 -6.12 19.50 0.98
CA SER A 383 -5.39 18.24 0.84
C SER A 383 -5.35 17.81 -0.62
N VAL A 384 -4.39 16.95 -0.96
CA VAL A 384 -4.29 16.27 -2.25
C VAL A 384 -4.57 14.79 -2.09
N LYS A 385 -4.86 14.11 -3.20
CA LYS A 385 -5.16 12.68 -3.23
C LYS A 385 -4.40 12.01 -4.35
N VAL A 386 -3.88 10.82 -4.06
CA VAL A 386 -3.27 9.94 -5.05
C VAL A 386 -4.31 9.52 -6.08
N GLN A 387 -3.92 9.45 -7.34
CA GLN A 387 -4.76 8.90 -8.39
C GLN A 387 -4.99 7.39 -8.15
N GLU A 388 -6.26 6.98 -8.09
CA GLU A 388 -6.59 5.55 -8.02
C GLU A 388 -6.14 4.85 -9.31
N GLN A 389 -5.26 3.87 -9.17
CA GLN A 389 -4.71 3.06 -10.28
C GLN A 389 -5.41 1.70 -10.42
N HIS A 390 -6.64 1.59 -9.91
CA HIS A 390 -7.41 0.37 -9.91
C HIS A 390 -8.60 0.44 -10.87
N SER A 391 -8.88 -0.68 -11.53
CA SER A 391 -9.99 -0.91 -12.43
C SER A 391 -10.84 -2.08 -11.93
N ARG A 392 -12.12 -2.12 -12.30
CA ARG A 392 -13.00 -3.27 -12.02
C ARG A 392 -12.66 -4.53 -12.84
N ASN A 393 -11.65 -4.45 -13.70
CA ASN A 393 -11.21 -5.54 -14.56
C ASN A 393 -9.80 -5.96 -14.13
N ASP A 394 -9.69 -7.17 -13.59
CA ASP A 394 -8.44 -7.70 -13.04
C ASP A 394 -7.32 -7.77 -14.07
N ALA A 395 -7.63 -8.05 -15.34
CA ALA A 395 -6.64 -8.06 -16.41
C ALA A 395 -6.04 -6.67 -16.67
N VAL A 396 -6.80 -5.60 -16.41
CA VAL A 396 -6.29 -4.22 -16.49
C VAL A 396 -5.41 -3.91 -15.29
N ASN A 397 -5.78 -4.40 -14.10
CA ASN A 397 -4.98 -4.21 -12.89
C ASN A 397 -3.61 -4.87 -13.04
N GLU A 398 -3.58 -6.14 -13.45
CA GLU A 398 -2.33 -6.89 -13.68
C GLU A 398 -1.45 -6.23 -14.75
N SER A 399 -2.06 -5.73 -15.84
CA SER A 399 -1.37 -4.99 -16.90
C SER A 399 -0.68 -3.73 -16.37
N ILE A 400 -1.37 -2.95 -15.53
CA ILE A 400 -0.82 -1.71 -14.95
C ILE A 400 0.26 -2.03 -13.90
N GLU A 401 0.01 -2.98 -13.01
CA GLU A 401 0.97 -3.38 -11.95
C GLU A 401 2.30 -3.87 -12.52
N THR A 402 2.27 -4.53 -13.68
CA THR A 402 3.47 -5.08 -14.34
C THR A 402 4.04 -4.17 -15.43
N CYS A 403 3.46 -2.99 -15.66
CA CYS A 403 3.92 -2.12 -16.72
C CYS A 403 5.25 -1.46 -16.38
N LEU A 404 6.01 -1.15 -17.44
CA LEU A 404 7.33 -0.54 -17.32
C LEU A 404 7.27 0.88 -16.75
N GLY A 405 6.15 1.60 -16.98
CA GLY A 405 5.90 2.91 -16.39
C GLY A 405 5.88 2.88 -14.86
N GLU A 406 5.07 2.00 -14.28
CA GLU A 406 4.99 1.85 -12.82
C GLU A 406 6.30 1.35 -12.23
N THR A 407 6.95 0.38 -12.87
CA THR A 407 8.27 -0.13 -12.42
C THR A 407 9.30 1.00 -12.31
N ARG A 408 9.40 1.85 -13.34
CA ARG A 408 10.35 2.99 -13.35
C ARG A 408 9.98 4.08 -12.35
N PHE A 409 8.68 4.29 -12.12
CA PHE A 409 8.22 5.29 -11.17
C PHE A 409 8.41 4.85 -9.72
N ASP A 410 8.22 3.56 -9.43
CA ASP A 410 8.44 2.94 -8.12
C ASP A 410 9.90 3.11 -7.64
N GLU A 411 10.88 3.01 -8.54
CA GLU A 411 12.29 3.29 -8.22
C GLU A 411 12.49 4.72 -7.66
N ARG A 412 11.85 5.73 -8.28
CA ARG A 412 11.91 7.12 -7.81
C ARG A 412 11.13 7.32 -6.52
N ARG A 413 9.99 6.65 -6.39
CA ARG A 413 9.15 6.69 -5.18
C ARG A 413 9.91 6.18 -3.96
N ARG A 414 10.56 5.02 -4.07
CA ARG A 414 11.39 4.44 -3.00
C ARG A 414 12.55 5.33 -2.59
N ALA A 415 13.22 5.99 -3.54
CA ALA A 415 14.27 6.94 -3.23
C ALA A 415 13.75 8.13 -2.40
N VAL A 416 12.55 8.64 -2.71
CA VAL A 416 11.91 9.71 -1.92
C VAL A 416 11.47 9.22 -0.53
N LEU A 417 10.94 8.01 -0.41
CA LEU A 417 10.57 7.42 0.88
C LEU A 417 11.78 7.34 1.81
N ASP A 418 12.93 6.88 1.30
CA ASP A 418 14.19 6.78 2.06
C ASP A 418 14.68 8.16 2.54
N VAL A 419 14.69 9.16 1.65
CA VAL A 419 15.09 10.54 1.99
C VAL A 419 14.21 11.12 3.10
N LEU A 420 12.91 10.85 3.08
CA LEU A 420 11.93 11.30 4.06
C LEU A 420 11.94 10.47 5.36
N GLY A 421 12.65 9.34 5.39
CA GLY A 421 12.67 8.42 6.53
C GLY A 421 11.36 7.65 6.72
N PHE A 422 10.62 7.41 5.64
CA PHE A 422 9.40 6.60 5.65
C PHE A 422 9.72 5.12 5.41
N ASP A 423 8.76 4.24 5.72
CA ASP A 423 8.85 2.80 5.43
C ASP A 423 9.08 2.59 3.92
N PRO A 424 10.14 1.86 3.49
CA PRO A 424 10.42 1.59 2.09
C PRO A 424 9.37 0.72 1.40
N ASP A 425 8.57 -0.06 2.15
CA ASP A 425 7.49 -0.89 1.62
C ASP A 425 6.17 -0.10 1.43
N ARG A 426 6.17 1.19 1.75
CA ARG A 426 4.99 2.04 1.61
C ARG A 426 4.63 2.25 0.15
N ILE A 427 3.34 2.08 -0.15
CA ILE A 427 2.83 2.14 -1.52
C ILE A 427 2.83 3.57 -2.09
N SER A 428 2.78 4.63 -1.27
CA SER A 428 2.76 6.03 -1.72
C SER A 428 3.44 6.96 -0.72
N VAL A 429 4.05 8.04 -1.22
CA VAL A 429 4.65 9.10 -0.38
C VAL A 429 3.57 9.90 0.35
N THR A 430 2.44 10.15 -0.31
CA THR A 430 1.32 10.95 0.21
C THR A 430 0.43 10.15 1.20
N HIS A 431 -0.13 10.83 2.21
CA HIS A 431 -1.05 10.26 3.20
C HIS A 431 -2.51 10.50 2.80
N GLN A 432 -3.40 9.56 3.12
CA GLN A 432 -4.84 9.82 3.09
C GLN A 432 -5.30 10.39 4.45
N GLY A 433 -5.39 11.72 4.54
CA GLY A 433 -5.95 12.42 5.71
C GLY A 433 -4.94 13.30 6.45
N TYR A 434 -5.46 14.27 7.21
CA TYR A 434 -4.67 15.24 7.96
C TYR A 434 -4.27 14.70 9.35
N GLY A 435 -2.96 14.69 9.64
CA GLY A 435 -2.41 14.42 10.97
C GLY A 435 -1.44 15.53 11.37
N SER A 436 -1.80 16.35 12.37
CA SER A 436 -1.00 17.52 12.79
C SER A 436 0.41 17.16 13.29
N ALA A 437 0.57 16.00 13.94
CA ALA A 437 1.85 15.51 14.42
C ALA A 437 2.81 15.14 13.28
N ASN A 438 2.29 14.65 12.16
CA ASN A 438 3.10 14.24 11.01
C ASN A 438 3.58 15.43 10.19
N LEU A 439 2.79 16.51 10.11
CA LEU A 439 3.13 17.70 9.32
C LEU A 439 4.41 18.39 9.82
N VAL A 440 4.54 18.61 11.14
CA VAL A 440 5.71 19.28 11.71
C VAL A 440 6.99 18.46 11.49
N ALA A 441 6.91 17.15 11.63
CA ALA A 441 8.04 16.25 11.41
C ALA A 441 8.52 16.29 9.95
N VAL A 442 7.58 16.25 8.98
CA VAL A 442 7.91 16.32 7.55
C VAL A 442 8.46 17.70 7.17
N VAL A 443 7.88 18.81 7.66
CA VAL A 443 8.45 20.15 7.43
C VAL A 443 9.87 20.26 7.97
N THR A 444 10.11 19.77 9.19
CA THR A 444 11.44 19.78 9.81
C THR A 444 12.43 19.00 8.95
N ARG A 445 12.03 17.80 8.51
CA ARG A 445 12.87 16.98 7.63
C ARG A 445 13.19 17.67 6.31
N LEU A 446 12.20 18.25 5.63
CA LEU A 446 12.40 18.93 4.36
C LEU A 446 13.31 20.15 4.47
N LEU A 447 13.29 20.86 5.60
CA LEU A 447 14.18 22.01 5.85
C LEU A 447 15.66 21.62 6.03
N GLU A 448 15.95 20.36 6.35
CA GLU A 448 17.33 19.84 6.43
C GLU A 448 17.87 19.41 5.06
N LEU A 449 17.00 19.28 4.06
CA LEU A 449 17.37 18.76 2.74
C LEU A 449 17.84 19.87 1.80
N PRO A 450 18.78 19.56 0.89
CA PRO A 450 19.11 20.46 -0.22
C PRO A 450 17.90 20.79 -1.10
N GLU A 451 17.84 22.00 -1.65
CA GLU A 451 16.72 22.47 -2.46
C GLU A 451 16.39 21.56 -3.65
N ASN A 452 17.41 21.03 -4.33
CA ASN A 452 17.21 20.09 -5.44
C ASN A 452 16.52 18.80 -4.97
N VAL A 453 16.83 18.31 -3.77
CA VAL A 453 16.18 17.11 -3.21
C VAL A 453 14.73 17.41 -2.85
N VAL A 454 14.43 18.59 -2.31
CA VAL A 454 13.04 19.01 -2.06
C VAL A 454 12.24 19.08 -3.36
N LEU A 455 12.86 19.54 -4.45
CA LEU A 455 12.25 19.54 -5.79
C LEU A 455 11.99 18.11 -6.31
N ASP A 456 12.91 17.17 -6.08
CA ASP A 456 12.69 15.76 -6.43
C ASP A 456 11.52 15.16 -5.65
N VAL A 457 11.41 15.45 -4.35
CA VAL A 457 10.26 15.05 -3.53
C VAL A 457 8.97 15.66 -4.08
N ALA A 458 8.98 16.97 -4.38
CA ALA A 458 7.83 17.65 -4.96
C ALA A 458 7.40 17.03 -6.29
N ALA A 459 8.35 16.68 -7.15
CA ALA A 459 8.08 16.06 -8.45
C ALA A 459 7.40 14.68 -8.30
N VAL A 460 7.86 13.84 -7.36
CA VAL A 460 7.23 12.54 -7.09
C VAL A 460 5.83 12.71 -6.51
N VAL A 461 5.64 13.61 -5.54
CA VAL A 461 4.33 13.91 -4.95
C VAL A 461 3.35 14.42 -6.02
N MET A 462 3.80 15.30 -6.92
CA MET A 462 2.98 15.76 -8.03
C MET A 462 2.65 14.64 -9.01
N ALA A 463 3.60 13.76 -9.34
CA ALA A 463 3.37 12.63 -10.23
C ALA A 463 2.35 11.62 -9.66
N GLU A 464 2.37 11.32 -8.36
CA GLU A 464 1.39 10.44 -7.70
C GLU A 464 -0.05 11.00 -7.73
N THR A 465 -0.17 12.32 -7.79
CA THR A 465 -1.45 13.04 -7.66
C THR A 465 -2.04 13.50 -8.99
N LEU A 466 -1.39 13.17 -10.13
CA LEU A 466 -1.90 13.49 -11.46
C LEU A 466 -3.20 12.74 -11.78
N ALA A 467 -4.26 13.49 -12.06
CA ALA A 467 -5.56 12.93 -12.40
C ALA A 467 -5.54 12.25 -13.79
N SER A 468 -5.88 10.97 -13.83
CA SER A 468 -5.94 10.18 -15.07
C SER A 468 -7.01 10.69 -16.03
N GLY A 469 -6.74 10.63 -17.34
CA GLY A 469 -7.67 11.07 -18.39
C GLY A 469 -7.96 12.58 -18.40
N SER A 470 -7.17 13.39 -17.70
CA SER A 470 -7.30 14.84 -17.67
C SER A 470 -6.62 15.51 -18.88
N ALA A 471 -7.05 16.72 -19.23
CA ALA A 471 -6.38 17.53 -20.25
C ALA A 471 -4.92 17.85 -19.89
N LEU A 472 -4.59 17.87 -18.59
CA LEU A 472 -3.23 18.07 -18.10
C LEU A 472 -2.30 16.93 -18.52
N ILE A 473 -2.76 15.66 -18.47
CA ILE A 473 -1.96 14.51 -18.93
C ILE A 473 -1.60 14.65 -20.42
N GLU A 474 -2.56 15.06 -21.24
CA GLU A 474 -2.33 15.23 -22.68
C GLU A 474 -1.32 16.35 -22.98
N MET A 475 -1.45 17.48 -22.27
CA MET A 475 -0.51 18.60 -22.39
C MET A 475 0.90 18.19 -21.92
N LEU A 476 1.01 17.52 -20.77
CA LEU A 476 2.28 17.07 -20.23
C LEU A 476 2.93 15.99 -21.11
N GLY A 477 2.14 15.06 -21.65
CA GLY A 477 2.66 14.02 -22.56
C GLY A 477 3.36 14.61 -23.77
N VAL A 478 2.77 15.64 -24.38
CA VAL A 478 3.39 16.38 -25.49
C VAL A 478 4.59 17.20 -25.02
N THR A 479 4.46 17.93 -23.92
CA THR A 479 5.50 18.84 -23.41
C THR A 479 6.76 18.10 -22.95
N LEU A 480 6.59 16.94 -22.31
CA LEU A 480 7.68 16.08 -21.85
C LEU A 480 8.25 15.21 -22.97
N GLY A 481 7.64 15.20 -24.16
CA GLY A 481 8.06 14.36 -25.29
C GLY A 481 7.91 12.87 -25.00
N VAL A 482 6.83 12.46 -24.32
CA VAL A 482 6.60 11.07 -23.93
C VAL A 482 6.37 10.20 -25.16
N SER A 483 7.29 9.27 -25.39
CA SER A 483 7.12 8.18 -26.35
C SER A 483 6.47 6.98 -25.64
N MET A 484 5.20 6.70 -25.92
CA MET A 484 4.51 5.58 -25.27
C MET A 484 5.13 4.21 -25.58
N ALA A 485 5.90 4.08 -26.67
CA ALA A 485 6.63 2.86 -26.96
C ALA A 485 7.69 2.51 -25.90
N ASP A 486 8.14 3.49 -25.10
CA ASP A 486 9.11 3.28 -24.03
C ASP A 486 8.47 2.82 -22.71
N TYR A 487 7.13 2.83 -22.62
CA TYR A 487 6.37 2.59 -21.39
C TYR A 487 5.27 1.54 -21.55
N TRP A 488 4.83 1.27 -22.78
CA TRP A 488 3.73 0.39 -23.08
C TRP A 488 4.07 -0.56 -24.23
N GLN A 489 3.58 -1.78 -24.11
CA GLN A 489 3.56 -2.78 -25.17
C GLN A 489 2.23 -3.53 -25.13
N PRO A 490 1.74 -4.05 -26.26
CA PRO A 490 0.50 -4.80 -26.30
C PRO A 490 0.63 -6.11 -25.52
N ASP A 491 -0.27 -6.32 -24.57
CA ASP A 491 -0.40 -7.52 -23.76
C ASP A 491 -1.73 -8.24 -24.02
N GLN A 492 -1.96 -9.34 -23.30
CA GLN A 492 -3.18 -10.12 -23.46
C GLN A 492 -4.45 -9.29 -23.13
N ALA A 493 -4.38 -8.43 -22.11
CA ALA A 493 -5.48 -7.56 -21.72
C ALA A 493 -5.90 -6.62 -22.86
N PHE A 494 -4.93 -6.02 -23.56
CA PHE A 494 -5.19 -5.19 -24.74
C PHE A 494 -5.94 -5.98 -25.83
N TYR A 495 -5.47 -7.17 -26.17
CA TYR A 495 -6.12 -7.98 -27.20
C TYR A 495 -7.54 -8.41 -26.80
N ASP A 496 -7.80 -8.70 -25.54
CA ASP A 496 -9.12 -9.11 -25.07
C ASP A 496 -10.13 -7.94 -25.01
N LEU A 497 -9.63 -6.73 -24.76
CA LEU A 497 -10.41 -5.49 -24.77
C LEU A 497 -10.65 -4.92 -26.17
N LEU A 498 -9.82 -5.28 -27.16
CA LEU A 498 -10.01 -4.91 -28.56
C LEU A 498 -11.17 -5.69 -29.20
N ARG A 499 -12.40 -5.20 -29.01
CA ARG A 499 -13.65 -5.85 -29.46
C ARG A 499 -14.19 -5.33 -30.79
N ASP A 500 -13.87 -4.09 -31.14
CA ASP A 500 -14.37 -3.47 -32.38
C ASP A 500 -13.59 -3.99 -33.59
N LYS A 501 -14.27 -4.68 -34.49
CA LYS A 501 -13.66 -5.31 -35.67
C LYS A 501 -13.12 -4.29 -36.67
N GLU A 502 -13.79 -3.15 -36.85
CA GLU A 502 -13.33 -2.11 -37.78
C GLU A 502 -12.02 -1.51 -37.28
N VAL A 503 -11.97 -1.21 -35.99
CA VAL A 503 -10.77 -0.71 -35.32
C VAL A 503 -9.64 -1.74 -35.36
N ALA A 504 -9.92 -3.01 -35.07
CA ALA A 504 -8.92 -4.07 -35.20
C ALA A 504 -8.39 -4.22 -36.63
N THR A 505 -9.25 -4.06 -37.64
CA THR A 505 -8.83 -4.09 -39.05
C THR A 505 -7.95 -2.88 -39.40
N ALA A 506 -8.27 -1.70 -38.88
CA ALA A 506 -7.46 -0.51 -39.05
C ALA A 506 -6.07 -0.65 -38.40
N ILE A 507 -5.99 -1.21 -37.19
CA ILE A 507 -4.73 -1.56 -36.54
C ILE A 507 -3.94 -2.56 -37.39
N LEU A 508 -4.58 -3.61 -37.91
CA LEU A 508 -3.92 -4.58 -38.77
C LEU A 508 -3.34 -3.92 -40.04
N ALA A 509 -4.01 -2.92 -40.60
CA ALA A 509 -3.51 -2.19 -41.76
C ALA A 509 -2.23 -1.40 -41.43
N GLU A 510 -2.10 -0.88 -40.21
CA GLU A 510 -0.89 -0.17 -39.77
C GLU A 510 0.28 -1.11 -39.52
N VAL A 511 0.03 -2.22 -38.83
CA VAL A 511 1.10 -3.12 -38.40
C VAL A 511 1.49 -4.11 -39.50
N GLY A 512 0.51 -4.65 -40.22
CA GLY A 512 0.71 -5.67 -41.26
C GLY A 512 0.67 -5.13 -42.69
N GLY A 513 0.27 -3.87 -42.90
CA GLY A 513 0.09 -3.25 -44.21
C GLY A 513 -1.31 -3.48 -44.82
N SER A 514 -1.71 -2.60 -45.73
CA SER A 514 -3.05 -2.58 -46.33
C SER A 514 -3.44 -3.89 -47.01
N SER A 515 -2.51 -4.55 -47.71
CA SER A 515 -2.77 -5.83 -48.38
C SER A 515 -3.11 -6.97 -47.40
N VAL A 516 -2.48 -6.98 -46.22
CA VAL A 516 -2.74 -7.99 -45.19
C VAL A 516 -4.09 -7.73 -44.52
N ALA A 517 -4.42 -6.46 -44.27
CA ALA A 517 -5.72 -6.09 -43.72
C ALA A 517 -6.87 -6.42 -44.67
N GLU A 518 -6.73 -6.13 -45.97
CA GLU A 518 -7.75 -6.46 -46.99
C GLU A 518 -7.98 -7.97 -47.10
N ALA A 519 -6.90 -8.77 -47.09
CA ALA A 519 -7.00 -10.22 -47.11
C ALA A 519 -7.73 -10.80 -45.90
N ASN A 520 -7.65 -10.14 -44.73
CA ASN A 520 -8.27 -10.58 -43.49
C ASN A 520 -9.59 -9.84 -43.16
N ALA A 521 -10.09 -8.95 -44.03
CA ALA A 521 -11.26 -8.12 -43.74
C ALA A 521 -12.53 -8.94 -43.43
N LYS A 522 -12.67 -10.12 -44.05
CA LYS A 522 -13.80 -11.04 -43.84
C LYS A 522 -13.60 -12.01 -42.66
N GLU A 523 -12.41 -12.07 -42.10
CA GLU A 523 -12.09 -13.00 -41.01
C GLU A 523 -12.75 -12.61 -39.68
N THR A 524 -12.74 -13.54 -38.74
CA THR A 524 -13.24 -13.29 -37.38
C THR A 524 -12.32 -12.31 -36.63
N GLY A 525 -12.87 -11.56 -35.67
CA GLY A 525 -12.06 -10.65 -34.84
C GLY A 525 -10.92 -11.37 -34.10
N LYS A 526 -11.11 -12.64 -33.73
CA LYS A 526 -10.05 -13.47 -33.12
C LYS A 526 -8.88 -13.70 -34.08
N VAL A 527 -9.17 -14.02 -35.34
CA VAL A 527 -8.15 -14.22 -36.38
C VAL A 527 -7.40 -12.90 -36.65
N ILE A 528 -8.13 -11.78 -36.81
CA ILE A 528 -7.52 -10.47 -37.01
C ILE A 528 -6.56 -10.12 -35.86
N LYS A 529 -6.97 -10.32 -34.62
CA LYS A 529 -6.11 -10.09 -33.43
C LYS A 529 -4.88 -10.99 -33.41
N SER A 530 -5.01 -12.26 -33.78
CA SER A 530 -3.87 -13.17 -33.90
C SER A 530 -2.87 -12.69 -34.96
N VAL A 531 -3.36 -12.20 -36.10
CA VAL A 531 -2.48 -11.67 -37.16
C VAL A 531 -1.80 -10.38 -36.71
N ILE A 532 -2.47 -9.52 -35.95
CA ILE A 532 -1.85 -8.33 -35.35
C ILE A 532 -0.70 -8.76 -34.42
N ALA A 533 -0.95 -9.72 -33.52
CA ALA A 533 0.08 -10.25 -32.63
C ALA A 533 1.27 -10.85 -33.40
N ASP A 534 1.01 -11.62 -34.47
CA ASP A 534 2.07 -12.16 -35.34
C ASP A 534 2.94 -11.04 -35.94
N CYS A 535 2.34 -9.93 -36.39
CA CYS A 535 3.09 -8.81 -36.97
C CYS A 535 3.93 -8.08 -35.92
N LEU A 536 3.42 -7.94 -34.69
CA LEU A 536 4.12 -7.26 -33.58
C LEU A 536 5.25 -8.12 -33.00
N ASN A 537 5.08 -9.45 -33.02
CA ASN A 537 6.08 -10.39 -32.51
C ASN A 537 7.10 -10.84 -33.58
N GLY A 538 6.79 -10.63 -34.86
CA GLY A 538 7.61 -11.13 -35.98
C GLY A 538 7.47 -12.63 -36.20
N GLU A 539 6.29 -13.18 -35.91
CA GLU A 539 5.98 -14.59 -36.01
C GLU A 539 5.32 -14.93 -37.36
N ASN A 540 5.24 -16.22 -37.68
CA ASN A 540 4.58 -16.72 -38.90
C ASN A 540 5.09 -16.08 -40.21
N GLY A 541 6.40 -15.81 -40.27
CA GLY A 541 7.07 -15.27 -41.47
C GLY A 541 6.86 -13.78 -41.70
N ARG A 542 6.31 -13.04 -40.73
CA ARG A 542 6.08 -11.59 -40.81
C ARG A 542 7.24 -10.81 -40.23
N LYS A 543 7.51 -9.63 -40.78
CA LYS A 543 8.53 -8.72 -40.24
C LYS A 543 8.02 -8.14 -38.91
N LYS A 544 8.82 -8.26 -37.86
CA LYS A 544 8.52 -7.64 -36.56
C LYS A 544 8.40 -6.12 -36.71
N GLN A 545 7.29 -5.57 -36.26
CA GLN A 545 7.11 -4.13 -36.13
C GLN A 545 7.55 -3.70 -34.72
N GLU A 546 8.60 -2.88 -34.64
CA GLU A 546 9.12 -2.37 -33.37
C GLU A 546 8.49 -1.03 -33.00
N ALA A 547 8.42 -0.74 -31.69
CA ALA A 547 7.98 0.54 -31.12
C ALA A 547 6.58 1.01 -31.58
N TRP A 548 5.69 0.08 -31.95
CA TRP A 548 4.31 0.42 -32.31
C TRP A 548 3.44 0.63 -31.07
N VAL A 549 2.62 1.68 -31.10
CA VAL A 549 1.56 1.94 -30.12
C VAL A 549 0.26 2.32 -30.84
N PRO A 550 -0.91 2.00 -30.29
CA PRO A 550 -2.17 2.46 -30.85
C PRO A 550 -2.26 3.99 -30.90
N ARG A 551 -2.91 4.52 -31.94
CA ARG A 551 -3.12 5.97 -32.13
C ARG A 551 -3.68 6.73 -30.92
N TRP A 552 -4.55 6.10 -30.13
CA TRP A 552 -5.15 6.74 -28.94
C TRP A 552 -4.24 6.76 -27.71
N MET A 553 -3.10 6.06 -27.75
CA MET A 553 -2.05 6.11 -26.73
C MET A 553 -0.96 7.13 -27.07
N ALA A 554 -0.77 7.46 -28.36
CA ALA A 554 0.24 8.44 -28.75
C ALA A 554 -0.06 9.83 -28.15
N PHE A 555 0.99 10.65 -27.99
CA PHE A 555 0.87 12.07 -27.68
C PHE A 555 1.31 12.90 -28.90
N PRO A 556 0.43 13.71 -29.53
CA PRO A 556 -1.00 13.81 -29.27
C PRO A 556 -1.78 12.57 -29.76
N PRO A 557 -2.91 12.21 -29.11
CA PRO A 557 -3.69 11.06 -29.49
C PRO A 557 -4.53 11.32 -30.75
N SER A 558 -4.81 10.25 -31.51
CA SER A 558 -5.76 10.29 -32.63
C SER A 558 -6.68 9.06 -32.65
N ALA A 559 -7.82 9.19 -33.33
CA ALA A 559 -8.79 8.11 -33.49
C ALA A 559 -8.54 7.32 -34.78
N TYR A 560 -8.97 6.05 -34.79
CA TYR A 560 -9.00 5.23 -36.02
C TYR A 560 -10.25 5.46 -36.86
N THR A 561 -11.34 5.95 -36.25
CA THR A 561 -12.63 6.15 -36.93
C THR A 561 -13.17 7.55 -36.68
N ALA A 562 -14.07 8.01 -37.55
CA ALA A 562 -14.78 9.28 -37.38
C ALA A 562 -15.94 9.21 -36.37
N ARG A 563 -16.22 8.05 -35.78
CA ARG A 563 -17.34 7.86 -34.81
C ARG A 563 -17.16 8.63 -33.51
N GLY A 564 -15.94 9.06 -33.19
CA GLY A 564 -15.61 9.67 -31.90
C GLY A 564 -15.59 8.65 -30.76
N GLY A 565 -15.83 9.10 -29.53
CA GLY A 565 -15.82 8.26 -28.34
C GLY A 565 -14.43 7.95 -27.76
N VAL A 566 -13.38 8.61 -28.25
CA VAL A 566 -12.02 8.48 -27.72
C VAL A 566 -11.76 9.61 -26.71
N ALA A 567 -11.74 9.25 -25.42
CA ALA A 567 -11.64 10.22 -24.33
C ALA A 567 -10.31 11.00 -24.36
N THR A 568 -9.19 10.35 -24.69
CA THR A 568 -7.86 10.98 -24.80
C THR A 568 -7.83 12.04 -25.88
N VAL A 569 -8.37 11.76 -27.08
CA VAL A 569 -8.53 12.76 -28.16
C VAL A 569 -9.40 13.94 -27.70
N THR A 570 -10.48 13.66 -26.96
CA THR A 570 -11.35 14.72 -26.43
C THR A 570 -10.60 15.60 -25.41
N ALA A 571 -9.80 14.99 -24.53
CA ALA A 571 -8.98 15.71 -23.56
C ALA A 571 -7.86 16.53 -24.23
N ALA A 572 -7.21 15.99 -25.26
CA ALA A 572 -6.16 16.67 -26.01
C ALA A 572 -6.71 17.89 -26.75
N ASN A 573 -7.88 17.78 -27.37
CA ASN A 573 -8.56 18.92 -28.00
C ASN A 573 -8.90 20.02 -26.99
N ARG A 574 -9.31 19.66 -25.76
CA ARG A 574 -9.54 20.66 -24.70
C ARG A 574 -8.24 21.34 -24.29
N ALA A 575 -7.15 20.58 -24.12
CA ALA A 575 -5.84 21.13 -23.78
C ALA A 575 -5.37 22.14 -24.84
N ALA A 576 -5.47 21.76 -26.12
CA ALA A 576 -5.14 22.65 -27.24
C ALA A 576 -6.01 23.92 -27.25
N SER A 577 -7.33 23.79 -27.06
CA SER A 577 -8.23 24.96 -27.04
C SER A 577 -7.93 25.94 -25.91
N ILE A 578 -7.48 25.46 -24.74
CA ILE A 578 -7.12 26.31 -23.60
C ILE A 578 -5.82 27.07 -23.90
N ALA A 579 -4.82 26.39 -24.46
CA ALA A 579 -3.55 27.02 -24.84
C ALA A 579 -3.71 28.10 -25.92
N GLU A 580 -4.63 27.90 -26.87
CA GLU A 580 -4.97 28.90 -27.90
C GLU A 580 -5.67 30.14 -27.31
N ILE A 581 -6.47 29.97 -26.25
CA ILE A 581 -7.12 31.10 -25.56
C ILE A 581 -6.10 31.95 -24.78
N GLU A 582 -5.16 31.31 -24.08
CA GLU A 582 -4.16 32.03 -23.27
C GLU A 582 -3.14 32.79 -24.14
N THR A 583 -2.78 32.29 -25.32
CA THR A 583 -1.89 32.99 -26.25
C THR A 583 -2.52 34.26 -26.85
N ALA A 584 -3.85 34.38 -26.83
CA ALA A 584 -4.57 35.56 -27.30
C ALA A 584 -4.66 36.69 -26.27
N ASP A 585 -4.41 36.41 -24.98
CA ASP A 585 -4.70 37.32 -23.85
C ASP A 585 -3.46 37.67 -23.01
N GLN A 586 -2.24 37.41 -23.51
CA GLN A 586 -1.01 37.68 -22.75
C GLN A 586 -0.74 39.20 -22.57
N PRO A 587 -0.62 39.69 -21.32
CA PRO A 587 -0.08 41.02 -21.03
C PRO A 587 1.43 41.06 -21.26
N ASP A 588 1.93 42.26 -21.59
CA ASP A 588 3.34 42.56 -21.91
C ASP A 588 4.34 42.06 -20.84
N PRO A 589 5.38 41.28 -21.19
CA PRO A 589 6.36 40.71 -20.25
C PRO A 589 7.24 41.74 -19.52
N ALA A 590 7.06 43.04 -19.76
CA ALA A 590 7.81 44.12 -19.12
C ALA A 590 7.31 44.54 -17.72
N MET A 591 6.34 43.84 -17.11
CA MET A 591 5.93 44.15 -15.72
C MET A 591 6.99 43.66 -14.72
N PRO A 592 7.50 44.54 -13.82
CA PRO A 592 8.52 44.14 -12.87
C PRO A 592 7.97 43.14 -11.85
N VAL A 593 8.77 42.12 -11.56
CA VAL A 593 8.59 41.17 -10.45
C VAL A 593 8.33 41.95 -9.18
N VAL A 594 7.31 41.55 -8.41
CA VAL A 594 6.94 42.20 -7.13
C VAL A 594 8.04 41.97 -6.10
N ALA A 595 9.06 42.83 -6.14
CA ALA A 595 9.97 43.11 -5.05
C ALA A 595 10.05 44.64 -4.96
N ALA A 596 9.06 45.24 -4.31
CA ALA A 596 9.14 46.64 -3.90
C ALA A 596 9.59 46.67 -2.43
N GLU A 597 10.80 47.18 -2.24
CA GLU A 597 11.37 47.58 -0.97
C GLU A 597 10.33 48.42 -0.19
N ALA A 598 9.88 47.90 0.95
CA ALA A 598 9.15 48.71 1.91
C ALA A 598 10.18 49.51 2.71
N GLU A 599 10.53 50.70 2.22
CA GLU A 599 11.22 51.71 3.02
C GLU A 599 10.39 51.98 4.28
N ILE A 600 10.97 51.66 5.43
CA ILE A 600 10.45 52.03 6.74
C ILE A 600 10.68 53.54 6.89
N ALA A 601 9.63 54.32 6.67
CA ALA A 601 9.59 55.72 7.09
C ALA A 601 9.62 55.76 8.64
N ALA A 602 10.82 55.97 9.19
CA ALA A 602 11.00 56.31 10.59
C ALA A 602 10.60 57.77 10.81
N ASP A 603 9.38 58.00 11.28
CA ASP A 603 8.99 59.27 11.89
C ASP A 603 9.11 59.12 13.42
N ALA A 604 10.33 59.33 13.92
CA ALA A 604 10.61 59.44 15.34
C ALA A 604 10.66 60.93 15.69
N GLN A 605 9.55 61.43 16.22
CA GLN A 605 9.52 62.73 16.88
C GLN A 605 10.43 62.70 18.12
N SER A 606 11.37 63.63 18.07
CA SER A 606 12.27 64.14 19.10
C SER A 606 11.64 64.32 20.49
N GLU A 607 12.29 63.76 21.51
CA GLU A 607 12.60 64.47 22.76
C GLU A 607 13.99 64.04 23.25
N PRO A 608 14.89 64.97 23.65
CA PRO A 608 16.27 64.64 23.96
C PRO A 608 16.44 64.24 25.43
N ARG A 609 17.11 63.11 25.66
CA ARG A 609 17.84 62.87 26.91
C ARG A 609 19.29 63.23 26.69
N GLU A 610 19.68 64.37 27.23
CA GLU A 610 21.08 64.77 27.38
C GLU A 610 21.84 63.74 28.22
N SER A 611 22.90 63.18 27.66
CA SER A 611 24.03 62.66 28.41
C SER A 611 25.28 63.37 27.90
N ALA A 612 25.75 64.30 28.72
CA ALA A 612 26.99 65.02 28.57
C ALA A 612 28.18 64.05 28.61
N GLU A 613 29.14 64.25 27.71
CA GLU A 613 30.55 64.00 27.98
C GLU A 613 31.41 64.73 26.95
N ALA A 614 32.21 65.67 27.48
CA ALA A 614 33.50 66.17 26.99
C ALA A 614 33.52 67.70 26.92
N GLU A 615 34.03 68.33 27.98
CA GLU A 615 35.18 69.21 27.80
C GLU A 615 35.95 69.37 29.12
N GLU A 616 37.26 69.23 28.95
CA GLU A 616 38.32 69.37 29.94
C GLU A 616 38.42 70.79 30.51
N GLU A 617 39.04 70.82 31.69
CA GLU A 617 39.91 71.89 32.17
C GLU A 617 39.34 73.20 32.73
N GLN A 618 39.54 73.32 34.05
CA GLN A 618 40.36 74.34 34.72
C GLN A 618 39.67 75.36 35.67
N LEU A 619 40.17 75.28 36.90
CA LEU A 619 40.40 76.31 37.92
C LEU A 619 39.22 76.92 38.69
N ALA A 620 39.11 76.45 39.94
CA ALA A 620 39.25 77.23 41.17
C ALA A 620 38.42 78.53 41.32
N ALA A 621 37.34 78.43 42.09
CA ALA A 621 36.98 79.36 43.18
C ALA A 621 36.04 78.67 44.16
#